data_AF-A0A1E8BV46-F1
#
_entry.id   AF-A0A1E8BV46-F1
#
_cell.length_a   1.000
_cell.length_b   1.000
_cell.length_c   1.000
_cell.angle_alpha   90.00
_cell.angle_beta   90.00
_cell.angle_gamma   90.00
#
_symmetry.space_group_name_H-M   'P 1'
#
loop_
_entity.id
_entity.type
_entity.pdbx_description
1 polymer ?
#
loop_
_entity_poly.entity_id
_entity_poly.type
_entity_poly.pdbx_seq_one_letter_code
_entity_poly.pdbx_strand_id
1 'polypeptide(L)'
;MIIFWVGLACDTIGTTLMEKMASEGSLFSFHGITGLSAILLMLFHAVWATLVLKKKDIKMIAKFHTLSVIVWFIWLIPYISGLVYGMTNNS
;
A
#
# COMPACT_ATOMS: atom_id res chain seq x y z
N MET A 1 -13.46 -8.53 -2.27
CA MET A 1 -14.11 -7.28 -2.74
C MET A 1 -14.03 -6.21 -1.66
N ILE A 2 -14.74 -6.36 -0.53
CA ILE A 2 -14.79 -5.33 0.53
C ILE A 2 -13.45 -5.13 1.26
N ILE A 3 -12.74 -6.23 1.57
CA ILE A 3 -11.49 -6.19 2.35
C ILE A 3 -10.38 -5.38 1.64
N PHE A 4 -10.31 -5.42 0.31
CA PHE A 4 -9.32 -4.65 -0.46
C PHE A 4 -9.61 -3.15 -0.46
N TRP A 5 -10.88 -2.76 -0.59
CA TRP A 5 -11.29 -1.36 -0.52
C TRP A 5 -11.16 -0.79 0.88
N VAL A 6 -11.47 -1.60 1.91
CA VAL A 6 -11.26 -1.23 3.31
C VAL A 6 -9.75 -1.12 3.61
N GLY A 7 -8.93 -2.02 3.08
CA GLY A 7 -7.48 -1.94 3.18
C GLY A 7 -6.92 -0.68 2.52
N LEU A 8 -7.37 -0.34 1.30
CA LEU A 8 -6.97 0.88 0.61
C LEU A 8 -7.40 2.15 1.36
N ALA A 9 -8.62 2.16 1.92
CA ALA A 9 -9.09 3.26 2.75
C ALA A 9 -8.25 3.38 4.03
N CYS A 10 -7.94 2.25 4.68
CA CYS A 10 -7.11 2.21 5.87
C CYS A 10 -5.67 2.68 5.59
N ASP A 11 -5.09 2.31 4.44
CA ASP A 11 -3.76 2.77 4.02
C ASP A 11 -3.74 4.26 3.67
N THR A 12 -4.76 4.75 2.96
CA THR A 12 -4.91 6.18 2.65
C THR A 12 -4.99 6.98 3.94
N ILE A 13 -5.83 6.54 4.89
CA ILE A 13 -6.01 7.16 6.20
C ILE A 13 -4.71 7.08 7.02
N GLY A 14 -4.06 5.92 7.06
CA GLY A 14 -2.80 5.72 7.79
C GLY A 14 -1.69 6.63 7.26
N THR A 15 -1.55 6.73 5.94
CA THR A 15 -0.56 7.62 5.30
C THR A 15 -0.86 9.09 5.58
N THR A 16 -2.12 9.53 5.47
CA THR A 16 -2.50 10.92 5.81
C THR A 16 -2.34 11.22 7.30
N LEU A 17 -2.57 10.25 8.18
CA LEU A 17 -2.36 10.43 9.62
C LEU A 17 -0.86 10.56 9.94
N MET A 18 -0.01 9.71 9.36
CA MET A 18 1.44 9.82 9.50
C MET A 18 1.96 11.15 8.94
N GLU A 19 1.45 11.59 7.78
CA GLU A 19 1.80 12.88 7.18
C GLU A 19 1.39 14.06 8.08
N LYS A 20 0.22 13.99 8.73
CA LYS A 20 -0.21 15.01 9.70
C LYS A 20 0.60 15.01 11.00
N MET A 21 1.08 13.85 11.44
CA MET A 21 1.87 13.71 12.66
C MET A 21 3.34 14.11 12.45
N ALA A 22 3.87 13.92 11.24
CA ALA A 22 5.16 14.45 10.85
C ALA A 22 5.04 15.98 10.66
N SER A 23 5.45 16.76 11.66
CA SER A 23 5.37 18.23 11.67
C SER A 23 6.09 18.93 10.49
N GLU A 24 6.87 18.20 9.68
CA GLU A 24 7.48 18.65 8.41
C GLU A 24 6.94 17.84 7.22
N GLY A 25 5.61 17.88 7.03
CA GLY A 25 4.89 17.22 5.94
C GLY A 25 5.45 17.53 4.55
N SER A 26 6.38 16.69 4.08
CA SER A 26 6.84 16.73 2.71
C SER A 26 6.48 15.42 2.03
N LEU A 27 5.47 15.48 1.17
CA LEU A 27 5.17 14.47 0.14
C LEU A 27 6.40 14.14 -0.73
N PHE A 28 7.42 15.03 -0.74
CA PHE A 28 8.69 14.85 -1.44
C PHE A 28 9.82 14.22 -0.60
N SER A 29 9.60 13.97 0.69
CA SER A 29 10.55 13.16 1.47
C SER A 29 10.56 11.72 0.96
N PHE A 30 11.71 11.05 1.06
CA PHE A 30 11.89 9.63 0.65
C PHE A 30 10.74 8.74 1.17
N HIS A 31 10.29 8.99 2.40
CA HIS A 31 9.15 8.31 3.00
C HIS A 31 7.82 8.57 2.26
N GLY A 32 7.49 9.83 1.97
CA GLY A 32 6.25 10.21 1.27
C GLY A 32 6.15 9.60 -0.13
N ILE A 33 7.26 9.58 -0.88
CA ILE A 33 7.32 8.95 -2.20
C ILE A 33 7.12 7.44 -2.10
N THR A 34 7.76 6.79 -1.12
CA THR A 34 7.56 5.34 -0.90
C THR A 34 6.13 5.02 -0.46
N GLY A 35 5.53 5.84 0.41
CA GLY A 35 4.14 5.69 0.88
C GLY A 35 3.12 5.87 -0.24
N LEU A 36 3.28 6.90 -1.08
CA LEU A 36 2.42 7.12 -2.24
C LEU A 36 2.53 5.96 -3.26
N SER A 37 3.75 5.44 -3.44
CA SER A 37 3.98 4.25 -4.26
C SER A 37 3.25 3.03 -3.69
N ALA A 38 3.22 2.87 -2.36
CA ALA A 38 2.47 1.80 -1.68
C ALA A 38 0.97 1.89 -1.98
N ILE A 39 0.39 3.09 -1.87
CA ILE A 39 -1.04 3.34 -2.14
C ILE A 39 -1.36 3.02 -3.60
N LEU A 40 -0.56 3.51 -4.56
CA LEU A 40 -0.74 3.23 -5.99
C LEU A 40 -0.70 1.72 -6.29
N LEU A 41 0.22 1.01 -5.65
CA LEU A 41 0.43 -0.42 -5.84
C LEU A 41 -0.75 -1.23 -5.25
N MET A 42 -1.26 -0.82 -4.08
CA MET A 42 -2.50 -1.34 -3.49
C MET A 42 -3.72 -1.05 -4.36
N LEU A 43 -3.82 0.13 -4.96
CA LEU A 43 -4.90 0.51 -5.88
C LEU A 43 -4.89 -0.38 -7.13
N PHE A 44 -3.72 -0.57 -7.74
CA PHE A 44 -3.56 -1.46 -8.88
C PHE A 44 -3.94 -2.90 -8.51
N HIS A 45 -3.53 -3.37 -7.33
CA HIS A 45 -3.91 -4.68 -6.82
C HIS A 45 -5.43 -4.83 -6.65
N ALA A 46 -6.11 -3.83 -6.09
CA ALA A 46 -7.56 -3.84 -5.90
C ALA A 46 -8.32 -3.88 -7.23
N VAL A 47 -7.89 -3.11 -8.23
CA VAL A 47 -8.47 -3.14 -9.58
C VAL A 47 -8.24 -4.50 -10.23
N TRP A 48 -7.03 -5.06 -10.14
CA TRP A 48 -6.70 -6.36 -10.70
C TRP A 48 -7.47 -7.51 -10.03
N ALA A 49 -7.63 -7.46 -8.70
CA ALA A 49 -8.48 -8.39 -7.94
C ALA A 49 -9.92 -8.37 -8.44
N THR A 50 -10.44 -7.17 -8.73
CA THR A 50 -11.80 -6.97 -9.25
C THR A 50 -11.97 -7.60 -10.63
N LEU A 51 -10.99 -7.42 -11.53
CA LEU A 51 -10.99 -8.03 -12.86
C LEU A 51 -10.89 -9.56 -12.82
N VAL A 52 -10.00 -10.11 -11.98
CA VAL A 52 -9.81 -11.57 -11.81
C VAL A 52 -11.09 -12.24 -11.31
N LEU A 53 -11.73 -11.67 -10.28
CA LEU A 53 -12.99 -12.21 -9.76
C LEU A 53 -14.12 -12.15 -10.78
N LYS A 54 -14.19 -11.07 -11.58
CA LYS A 54 -15.23 -10.90 -12.59
C LYS A 54 -15.08 -11.90 -13.76
N LYS A 55 -13.85 -12.27 -14.10
CA LYS A 55 -13.57 -13.26 -15.16
C LYS A 55 -13.80 -14.72 -14.74
N LYS A 56 -13.87 -15.03 -13.44
CA LYS A 56 -14.05 -16.40 -12.88
C LYS A 56 -13.13 -17.47 -13.50
N ASP A 57 -11.95 -17.07 -13.97
CA ASP A 57 -11.02 -17.96 -14.67
C ASP A 57 -9.95 -18.46 -13.68
N ILE A 58 -9.89 -19.79 -13.52
CA ILE A 58 -9.06 -20.49 -12.54
C ILE A 58 -7.57 -20.19 -12.77
N LYS A 59 -7.14 -20.03 -14.04
CA LYS A 59 -5.76 -19.67 -14.38
C LYS A 59 -5.42 -18.24 -13.93
N MET A 60 -6.42 -17.37 -13.93
CA MET A 60 -6.27 -15.96 -13.53
C MET A 60 -6.20 -15.82 -12.00
N ILE A 61 -6.92 -16.66 -11.27
CA ILE A 61 -6.86 -16.73 -9.80
C ILE A 61 -5.47 -17.20 -9.32
N ALA A 62 -4.91 -18.23 -9.97
CA ALA A 62 -3.55 -18.69 -9.64
C ALA A 62 -2.51 -17.57 -9.85
N LYS A 63 -2.60 -16.85 -10.97
CA LYS A 63 -1.74 -15.68 -11.23
C LYS A 63 -1.96 -14.54 -10.24
N PHE A 64 -3.20 -14.31 -9.80
CA PHE A 64 -3.53 -13.31 -8.80
C PHE A 64 -2.84 -13.59 -7.46
N HIS A 65 -2.82 -14.84 -7.02
CA HIS A 65 -2.16 -15.21 -5.77
C HIS A 65 -0.66 -14.91 -5.81
N THR A 66 0.03 -15.33 -6.88
CA THR A 66 1.47 -15.05 -7.07
C THR A 66 1.75 -13.55 -7.12
N LEU A 67 0.91 -12.76 -7.81
CA LEU A 67 1.06 -11.30 -7.86
C LEU A 67 0.78 -10.65 -6.49
N SER A 68 -0.22 -11.14 -5.75
CA SER A 68 -0.56 -10.62 -4.42
C SER A 68 0.60 -10.77 -3.43
N VAL A 69 1.31 -11.90 -3.47
CA VAL A 69 2.51 -12.12 -2.66
C VAL A 69 3.62 -11.12 -3.02
N ILE A 70 3.87 -10.88 -4.31
CA ILE A 70 4.88 -9.91 -4.76
C ILE A 70 4.52 -8.49 -4.31
N VAL A 71 3.25 -8.10 -4.50
CA VAL A 71 2.70 -6.80 -4.06
C VAL A 71 2.90 -6.62 -2.55
N TRP A 72 2.62 -7.65 -1.77
CA TRP A 72 2.80 -7.64 -0.32
C TRP A 72 4.26 -7.42 0.09
N PHE A 73 5.22 -8.07 -0.60
CA PHE A 73 6.65 -7.83 -0.37
C PHE A 73 7.07 -6.39 -0.70
N ILE A 74 6.57 -5.83 -1.81
CA ILE A 74 6.88 -4.44 -2.17
C ILE A 74 6.27 -3.47 -1.17
N TRP A 75 5.07 -3.76 -0.67
CA TRP A 75 4.39 -2.95 0.36
C TRP A 75 5.14 -2.93 1.70
N LEU A 76 5.93 -3.96 2.01
CA LEU A 76 6.76 -3.99 3.22
C LEU A 76 7.83 -2.88 3.24
N ILE A 77 8.33 -2.47 2.07
CA ILE A 77 9.40 -1.47 1.93
C ILE A 77 8.97 -0.09 2.50
N PRO A 78 7.85 0.52 2.06
CA PRO A 78 7.36 1.79 2.63
C PRO A 78 6.96 1.68 4.10
N TYR A 79 6.40 0.54 4.53
CA TYR A 79 6.06 0.29 5.92
C TYR A 79 7.30 0.34 6.84
N ILE A 80 8.35 -0.40 6.48
CA ILE A 80 9.61 -0.41 7.24
C ILE A 80 10.28 0.97 7.19
N SER A 81 10.30 1.61 6.01
CA SER A 81 10.84 2.97 5.84
C SER A 81 10.15 4.00 6.76
N GLY A 82 8.81 3.95 6.84
CA GLY A 82 8.04 4.81 7.72
C GLY A 82 8.25 4.56 9.20
N LEU A 83 8.36 3.28 9.58
CA LEU A 83 8.64 2.89 10.96
C LEU A 83 10.01 3.41 11.40
N VAL A 84 11.04 3.23 10.59
CA VAL A 84 12.41 3.72 10.89
C VAL A 84 12.42 5.25 10.99
N TYR A 85 11.77 5.96 10.07
CA TYR A 85 11.72 7.42 10.09
C TYR A 85 10.95 7.95 11.32
N GLY A 86 9.83 7.32 11.68
CA GLY A 86 9.06 7.69 12.87
C GLY A 86 9.81 7.44 14.19
N MET A 87 10.65 6.40 14.24
CA MET A 87 11.51 6.15 15.41
C MET A 87 12.69 7.11 15.48
N THR A 88 13.29 7.49 14.36
CA THR A 88 14.48 8.37 14.35
C THR A 88 14.16 9.84 14.62
N ASN A 89 12.94 10.29 14.30
CA ASN A 89 12.52 11.69 14.50
C ASN A 89 11.91 11.97 15.89
N ASN A 90 11.95 10.99 16.80
CA ASN A 90 11.39 11.07 18.15
C ASN A 90 12.48 11.02 19.24
N SER A 91 13.68 11.52 18.93
CA SER A 91 14.83 11.63 19.85
C SER A 91 15.39 13.03 19.86
#